data_AF-A0A3L7PV83-F1
#
_entry.id   AF-A0A3L7PV83-F1
#
_cell.length_a   1.000
_cell.length_b   1.000
_cell.length_c   1.000
_cell.angle_alpha   90.00
_cell.angle_beta   90.00
_cell.angle_gamma   90.00
#
_symmetry.space_group_name_H-M   'P 1'
#
loop_
_entity.id
_entity.type
_entity.pdbx_description
1 polymer ?
#
loop_
_entity_poly.entity_id
_entity_poly.type
_entity_poly.pdbx_seq_one_letter_code
_entity_poly.pdbx_strand_id
1 'polypeptide(L)'
;MIATLSRSAALAALALSSAAVCWATFAAVARRGGWRWRFVLLAASLGAAGASALIFRSAEPAGDVATASRPARLVPVPGTWALTDSGSIVPVGVPFDPQPNQDIPERFESRVIAVGNAESTANCHGWVFVEGRYWIPTESVDTILKENGYLLIDHPEAGDLIVYRDPDGRPLHTGIVKAVGDDGFVLVESKWGQCGVFWHTPIDQAFGDEIEYWHATRDGHSLHLSRRSGPGVPPRPSAKAGA
;
A
#
# COMPACT_ATOMS: atom_id res chain seq x y z
N MET A 1 -5.44 6.78 11.65
CA MET A 1 -6.52 6.33 12.57
C MET A 1 -7.78 7.22 12.73
N ILE A 2 -7.75 8.57 12.68
CA ILE A 2 -8.97 9.41 12.86
C ILE A 2 -9.87 9.46 11.60
N ALA A 3 -9.31 9.29 10.41
CA ALA A 3 -10.05 9.43 9.14
C ALA A 3 -11.02 8.26 8.84
N THR A 4 -10.69 7.02 9.23
CA THR A 4 -11.52 5.83 8.97
C THR A 4 -12.77 5.78 9.87
N LEU A 5 -12.66 6.23 11.13
CA LEU A 5 -13.81 6.39 12.03
C LEU A 5 -14.83 7.39 11.47
N SER A 6 -14.38 8.43 10.75
CA SER A 6 -15.25 9.47 10.20
C SER A 6 -16.15 8.97 9.06
N ARG A 7 -15.62 8.10 8.17
CA ARG A 7 -16.38 7.56 7.02
C ARG A 7 -17.45 6.56 7.47
N SER A 8 -17.11 5.67 8.40
CA SER A 8 -18.07 4.71 8.95
C SER A 8 -19.18 5.40 9.75
N ALA A 9 -18.83 6.44 10.53
CA ALA A 9 -19.82 7.24 11.25
C ALA A 9 -20.72 8.06 10.31
N ALA A 10 -20.17 8.64 9.24
CA ALA A 10 -20.95 9.37 8.24
C ALA A 10 -21.92 8.45 7.47
N LEU A 11 -21.47 7.27 7.06
CA LEU A 11 -22.33 6.27 6.40
C LEU A 11 -23.42 5.75 7.34
N ALA A 12 -23.10 5.50 8.62
CA ALA A 12 -24.07 5.12 9.63
C ALA A 12 -25.10 6.24 9.89
N ALA A 13 -24.67 7.50 9.93
CA ALA A 13 -25.55 8.65 10.11
C ALA A 13 -26.49 8.85 8.89
N LEU A 14 -25.99 8.65 7.67
CA LEU A 14 -26.80 8.65 6.43
C LEU A 14 -27.82 7.49 6.41
N ALA A 15 -27.43 6.30 6.87
CA ALA A 15 -28.33 5.15 7.00
C ALA A 15 -29.42 5.38 8.06
N LEU A 16 -29.08 5.99 9.20
CA LEU A 16 -30.03 6.28 10.28
C LEU A 16 -31.01 7.39 9.91
N SER A 17 -30.54 8.44 9.24
CA SER A 17 -31.38 9.56 8.80
C SER A 17 -32.35 9.15 7.68
N SER A 18 -31.91 8.32 6.73
CA SER A 18 -32.80 7.73 5.73
C SER A 18 -33.84 6.79 6.35
N ALA A 19 -33.45 5.98 7.34
CA ALA A 19 -34.40 5.13 8.08
C ALA A 19 -35.47 5.95 8.83
N ALA A 20 -35.09 7.07 9.46
CA ALA A 20 -36.02 7.95 10.17
C ALA A 20 -37.03 8.62 9.23
N VAL A 21 -36.59 9.11 8.06
CA VAL A 21 -37.46 9.71 7.05
C VAL A 21 -38.42 8.67 6.45
N CYS A 22 -37.94 7.44 6.18
CA CYS A 22 -38.76 6.32 5.75
C CYS A 22 -39.81 5.93 6.80
N TRP A 23 -39.46 5.97 8.09
CA TRP A 23 -40.38 5.62 9.17
C TRP A 23 -41.49 6.68 9.36
N ALA A 24 -41.14 7.96 9.28
CA ALA A 24 -42.10 9.06 9.39
C ALA A 24 -43.10 9.07 8.20
N THR A 25 -42.63 8.82 6.99
CA THR A 25 -43.49 8.68 5.79
C THR A 25 -44.35 7.42 5.85
N PHE A 26 -43.81 6.29 6.33
CA PHE A 26 -44.57 5.07 6.59
C PHE A 26 -45.73 5.30 7.57
N ALA A 27 -45.46 5.93 8.71
CA ALA A 27 -46.46 6.19 9.74
C ALA A 27 -47.58 7.14 9.25
N ALA A 28 -47.27 8.09 8.37
CA ALA A 28 -48.25 9.00 7.79
C ALA A 28 -49.15 8.32 6.74
N VAL A 29 -48.59 7.46 5.89
CA VAL A 29 -49.33 6.73 4.84
C VAL A 29 -50.18 5.60 5.43
N ALA A 30 -49.66 4.88 6.43
CA ALA A 30 -50.36 3.78 7.09
C ALA A 30 -51.64 4.22 7.84
N ARG A 31 -51.74 5.50 8.23
CA ARG A 31 -52.94 6.08 8.88
C ARG A 31 -54.04 6.47 7.90
N ARG A 32 -53.74 6.57 6.59
CA ARG A 32 -54.68 7.09 5.57
C ARG A 32 -55.02 6.10 4.45
N GLY A 33 -54.28 5.00 4.30
CA GLY A 33 -54.40 4.08 3.16
C GLY A 33 -54.97 2.71 3.50
N GLY A 34 -55.85 2.19 2.63
CA GLY A 34 -56.30 0.80 2.68
C GLY A 34 -55.16 -0.21 2.44
N TRP A 35 -55.44 -1.50 2.69
CA TRP A 35 -54.51 -2.65 2.62
C TRP A 35 -53.47 -2.59 1.49
N ARG A 36 -53.85 -2.08 0.30
CA ARG A 36 -52.97 -1.92 -0.88
C ARG A 36 -51.71 -1.09 -0.60
N TRP A 37 -51.78 -0.05 0.21
CA TRP A 37 -50.61 0.80 0.52
C TRP A 37 -49.57 0.11 1.42
N ARG A 38 -49.99 -0.86 2.23
CA ARG A 38 -49.08 -1.64 3.07
C ARG A 38 -48.14 -2.52 2.23
N PHE A 39 -48.62 -3.06 1.11
CA PHE A 39 -47.80 -3.86 0.19
C PHE A 39 -46.77 -3.01 -0.55
N VAL A 40 -47.16 -1.81 -0.99
CA VAL A 40 -46.24 -0.88 -1.66
C VAL A 40 -45.09 -0.48 -0.73
N LEU A 41 -45.41 -0.18 0.54
CA LEU A 41 -44.40 0.16 1.54
C LEU A 41 -43.46 -1.02 1.86
N LEU A 42 -44.00 -2.24 1.98
CA LEU A 42 -43.19 -3.43 2.20
C LEU A 42 -42.23 -3.68 1.02
N ALA A 43 -42.73 -3.57 -0.21
CA ALA A 43 -41.92 -3.75 -1.42
C ALA A 43 -40.81 -2.69 -1.52
N ALA A 44 -41.10 -1.43 -1.20
CA ALA A 44 -40.12 -0.35 -1.19
C ALA A 44 -39.01 -0.59 -0.14
N SER A 45 -39.38 -1.00 1.07
CA SER A 45 -38.41 -1.32 2.13
C SER A 45 -37.51 -2.50 1.76
N LEU A 46 -38.08 -3.56 1.18
CA LEU A 46 -37.31 -4.72 0.70
C LEU A 46 -36.38 -4.33 -0.46
N GLY A 47 -36.85 -3.46 -1.38
CA GLY A 47 -36.03 -2.93 -2.46
C GLY A 47 -34.86 -2.08 -1.96
N ALA A 48 -35.09 -1.20 -0.98
CA ALA A 48 -34.06 -0.37 -0.37
C ALA A 48 -33.03 -1.21 0.41
N ALA A 49 -33.49 -2.23 1.15
CA ALA A 49 -32.61 -3.18 1.83
C ALA A 49 -31.77 -4.00 0.83
N GLY A 50 -32.39 -4.46 -0.27
CA GLY A 50 -31.71 -5.15 -1.36
C GLY A 50 -30.65 -4.28 -2.04
N ALA A 51 -30.98 -3.02 -2.37
CA ALA A 51 -30.04 -2.07 -2.96
C ALA A 51 -28.89 -1.74 -2.00
N SER A 52 -29.17 -1.54 -0.70
CA SER A 52 -28.14 -1.31 0.31
C SER A 52 -27.22 -2.52 0.48
N ALA A 53 -27.78 -3.74 0.47
CA ALA A 53 -26.99 -4.97 0.51
C ALA A 53 -26.11 -5.16 -0.74
N LEU A 54 -26.60 -4.75 -1.92
CA LEU A 54 -25.80 -4.76 -3.15
C LEU A 54 -24.68 -3.71 -3.10
N ILE A 55 -24.94 -2.50 -2.61
CA ILE A 55 -23.92 -1.45 -2.42
C ILE A 55 -22.87 -1.92 -1.41
N PHE A 56 -23.29 -2.52 -0.29
CA PHE A 56 -22.37 -3.03 0.73
C PHE A 56 -21.57 -4.25 0.23
N ARG A 57 -22.17 -5.12 -0.60
CA ARG A 57 -21.45 -6.19 -1.29
C ARG A 57 -20.51 -5.68 -2.40
N SER A 58 -20.82 -4.57 -3.05
CA SER A 58 -19.85 -3.91 -3.96
C SER A 58 -18.75 -3.18 -3.20
N ALA A 59 -19.01 -2.84 -1.93
CA ALA A 59 -18.05 -2.35 -0.97
C ALA A 59 -17.47 -3.49 -0.11
N GLU A 60 -17.42 -4.73 -0.65
CA GLU A 60 -16.57 -5.76 -0.06
C GLU A 60 -15.19 -5.13 0.15
N PRO A 61 -14.64 -5.17 1.39
CA PRO A 61 -13.33 -4.62 1.67
C PRO A 61 -12.38 -5.21 0.65
N ALA A 62 -11.72 -4.34 -0.12
CA ALA A 62 -10.91 -4.69 -1.28
C ALA A 62 -10.32 -6.08 -1.08
N GLY A 63 -10.90 -7.07 -1.77
CA GLY A 63 -10.69 -8.48 -1.48
C GLY A 63 -9.21 -8.74 -1.22
N ASP A 64 -8.94 -9.51 -0.18
CA ASP A 64 -7.70 -9.66 0.58
C ASP A 64 -6.44 -9.88 -0.29
N VAL A 65 -6.00 -8.92 -1.10
CA VAL A 65 -4.73 -9.03 -1.84
C VAL A 65 -3.54 -8.98 -0.87
N ALA A 66 -3.77 -8.61 0.39
CA ALA A 66 -2.84 -8.89 1.47
C ALA A 66 -2.61 -10.41 1.65
N THR A 67 -3.58 -11.30 1.36
CA THR A 67 -3.32 -12.76 1.30
C THR A 67 -2.42 -13.20 0.16
N ALA A 68 -2.29 -12.41 -0.92
CA ALA A 68 -1.29 -12.65 -1.95
C ALA A 68 0.14 -12.26 -1.51
N SER A 69 0.29 -11.61 -0.35
CA SER A 69 1.57 -11.14 0.18
C SER A 69 1.93 -11.83 1.49
N ARG A 70 1.80 -13.17 1.56
CA ARG A 70 2.67 -13.89 2.50
C ARG A 70 4.11 -13.46 2.16
N PRO A 71 4.85 -12.84 3.08
CA PRO A 71 6.19 -12.34 2.76
C PRO A 71 6.98 -13.52 2.26
N ALA A 72 7.35 -13.49 0.97
CA ALA A 72 8.07 -14.61 0.39
C ALA A 72 9.33 -14.79 1.23
N ARG A 73 9.60 -16.04 1.60
CA ARG A 73 10.74 -16.34 2.44
C ARG A 73 11.99 -15.84 1.74
N LEU A 74 12.68 -14.89 2.38
CA LEU A 74 13.92 -14.34 1.88
C LEU A 74 15.05 -15.35 2.16
N VAL A 75 15.78 -15.74 1.12
CA VAL A 75 17.00 -16.53 1.24
C VAL A 75 18.17 -15.55 1.26
N PRO A 76 18.90 -15.41 2.38
CA PRO A 76 20.05 -14.51 2.43
C PRO A 76 21.09 -14.89 1.38
N VAL A 77 21.66 -13.89 0.70
CA VAL A 77 22.78 -14.11 -0.23
C VAL A 77 24.09 -14.08 0.57
N PRO A 78 24.81 -15.21 0.72
CA PRO A 78 26.00 -15.25 1.55
C PRO A 78 27.06 -14.22 1.13
N GLY A 79 27.62 -13.52 2.11
CA GLY A 79 28.68 -12.53 1.87
C GLY A 79 28.22 -11.26 1.16
N THR A 80 26.91 -11.01 1.06
CA THR A 80 26.35 -9.81 0.42
C THR A 80 25.41 -9.09 1.38
N TRP A 81 25.54 -7.77 1.44
CA TRP A 81 24.65 -6.88 2.21
C TRP A 81 24.62 -5.49 1.59
N ALA A 82 23.59 -4.73 1.93
CA ALA A 82 23.53 -3.30 1.69
C ALA A 82 23.98 -2.54 2.95
N LEU A 83 24.46 -1.31 2.79
CA LEU A 83 24.85 -0.43 3.87
C LEU A 83 24.02 0.85 3.82
N THR A 84 23.51 1.25 4.99
CA THR A 84 22.97 2.61 5.20
C THR A 84 24.11 3.64 5.18
N ASP A 85 23.77 4.92 5.07
CA ASP A 85 24.77 6.00 5.09
C ASP A 85 25.46 6.10 6.46
N SER A 86 24.77 5.66 7.52
CA SER A 86 25.34 5.51 8.87
C SER A 86 26.20 4.24 9.04
N GLY A 87 26.29 3.38 8.02
CA GLY A 87 27.10 2.17 8.01
C GLY A 87 26.45 0.93 8.63
N SER A 88 25.15 0.95 8.94
CA SER A 88 24.44 -0.24 9.40
C SER A 88 24.22 -1.21 8.25
N ILE A 89 24.23 -2.49 8.61
CA ILE A 89 24.06 -3.59 7.66
C ILE A 89 22.57 -3.80 7.43
N VAL A 90 22.16 -3.70 6.18
CA VAL A 90 20.86 -4.13 5.69
C VAL A 90 21.02 -5.50 5.04
N PRO A 91 20.43 -6.57 5.61
CA PRO A 91 20.48 -7.88 4.98
C PRO A 91 19.79 -7.84 3.62
N VAL A 92 20.37 -8.54 2.66
CA VAL A 92 19.78 -8.70 1.33
C VAL A 92 19.61 -10.18 1.00
N GLY A 93 18.63 -10.48 0.16
CA GLY A 93 18.36 -11.85 -0.23
C GLY A 93 17.77 -11.99 -1.62
N VAL A 94 17.38 -13.21 -1.94
CA VAL A 94 16.62 -13.58 -3.13
C VAL A 94 15.34 -14.29 -2.69
N PRO A 95 14.29 -14.32 -3.52
CA PRO A 95 13.08 -15.05 -3.17
C PRO A 95 13.40 -16.55 -3.13
N PHE A 96 12.87 -17.27 -2.14
CA PHE A 96 13.04 -18.73 -2.04
C PHE A 96 12.44 -19.48 -3.25
N ASP A 97 11.33 -18.96 -3.80
CA ASP A 97 10.64 -19.50 -4.97
C ASP A 97 10.22 -18.35 -5.89
N PRO A 98 11.04 -18.00 -6.90
CA PRO A 98 10.68 -16.97 -7.87
C PRO A 98 9.62 -17.51 -8.82
N GLN A 99 8.35 -17.20 -8.55
CA GLN A 99 7.26 -17.40 -9.51
C GLN A 99 6.94 -16.03 -10.12
N PRO A 100 7.52 -15.67 -11.29
CA PRO A 100 7.19 -14.41 -11.94
C PRO A 100 5.71 -14.44 -12.32
N ASN A 101 4.96 -13.44 -11.90
CA ASN A 101 3.57 -13.26 -12.32
C ASN A 101 3.45 -11.94 -13.08
N GLN A 102 3.28 -11.97 -14.40
CA GLN A 102 3.18 -10.73 -15.17
C GLN A 102 1.79 -10.10 -15.11
N ASP A 103 0.80 -10.81 -14.56
CA ASP A 103 -0.59 -10.41 -14.68
C ASP A 103 -0.88 -9.19 -13.78
N ILE A 104 -1.42 -8.14 -14.41
CA ILE A 104 -2.04 -7.04 -13.69
C ILE A 104 -3.27 -7.64 -13.00
N PRO A 105 -3.40 -7.53 -11.66
CA PRO A 105 -4.62 -7.98 -11.01
C PRO A 105 -5.82 -7.26 -11.63
N GLU A 106 -6.87 -8.00 -11.99
CA GLU A 106 -8.04 -7.51 -12.75
C GLU A 106 -8.60 -6.18 -12.21
N ARG A 107 -8.60 -6.00 -10.88
CA ARG A 107 -9.08 -4.77 -10.22
C ARG A 107 -8.29 -3.49 -10.55
N PHE A 108 -7.08 -3.63 -11.12
CA PHE A 108 -6.21 -2.51 -11.52
C PHE A 108 -6.10 -2.37 -13.04
N GLU A 109 -6.81 -3.20 -13.80
CA GLU A 109 -6.84 -3.08 -15.26
C GLU A 109 -7.31 -1.67 -15.65
N SER A 110 -6.60 -1.04 -16.59
CA SER A 110 -6.80 0.36 -17.01
C SER A 110 -6.56 1.45 -15.95
N ARG A 111 -6.08 1.10 -14.75
CA ARG A 111 -5.71 2.07 -13.68
C ARG A 111 -4.21 2.20 -13.47
N VAL A 112 -3.44 1.26 -14.01
CA VAL A 112 -1.98 1.23 -13.91
C VAL A 112 -1.35 1.01 -15.27
N ILE A 113 -0.11 1.45 -15.42
CA ILE A 113 0.69 1.27 -16.63
C ILE A 113 1.88 0.38 -16.29
N ALA A 114 2.00 -0.78 -16.93
CA ALA A 114 3.19 -1.62 -16.80
C ALA A 114 4.38 -0.95 -17.51
N VAL A 115 5.50 -0.79 -16.80
CA VAL A 115 6.69 -0.08 -17.32
C VAL A 115 7.98 -0.89 -17.28
N GLY A 116 8.01 -2.01 -16.57
CA GLY A 116 9.19 -2.87 -16.47
C GLY A 116 8.83 -4.36 -16.47
N ASN A 117 9.82 -5.21 -16.74
CA ASN A 117 9.65 -6.66 -16.75
C ASN A 117 9.28 -7.20 -15.36
N ALA A 118 8.53 -8.31 -15.34
CA ALA A 118 8.25 -9.03 -14.11
C ALA A 118 9.42 -9.90 -13.63
N GLU A 119 10.47 -10.07 -14.46
CA GLU A 119 11.67 -10.79 -14.04
C GLU A 119 12.30 -10.05 -12.89
N SER A 120 12.40 -10.73 -11.75
CA SER A 120 12.69 -10.00 -10.53
C SER A 120 13.50 -10.79 -9.54
N THR A 121 14.74 -10.30 -9.40
CA THR A 121 15.65 -10.57 -8.31
C THR A 121 15.38 -9.69 -7.08
N ALA A 122 14.32 -8.87 -7.07
CA ALA A 122 14.04 -7.88 -6.01
C ALA A 122 12.55 -7.75 -5.67
N ASN A 123 12.20 -7.52 -4.41
CA ASN A 123 10.87 -7.03 -4.04
C ASN A 123 10.77 -5.51 -4.27
N CYS A 124 9.66 -4.90 -3.87
CA CYS A 124 9.45 -3.45 -3.91
C CYS A 124 10.57 -2.64 -3.26
N HIS A 125 10.98 -3.00 -2.06
CA HIS A 125 12.07 -2.34 -1.34
C HIS A 125 13.41 -2.53 -2.06
N GLY A 126 13.64 -3.74 -2.56
CA GLY A 126 14.83 -4.08 -3.34
C GLY A 126 14.96 -3.30 -4.65
N TRP A 127 13.83 -3.10 -5.33
CA TRP A 127 13.75 -2.29 -6.55
C TRP A 127 14.24 -0.87 -6.29
N VAL A 128 13.76 -0.26 -5.21
CA VAL A 128 14.10 1.13 -4.85
C VAL A 128 15.53 1.25 -4.31
N PHE A 129 15.87 0.47 -3.29
CA PHE A 129 17.06 0.73 -2.49
C PHE A 129 18.30 -0.02 -2.95
N VAL A 130 18.18 -1.05 -3.80
CA VAL A 130 19.34 -1.77 -4.37
C VAL A 130 19.20 -1.99 -5.88
N GLU A 131 18.45 -1.10 -6.53
CA GLU A 131 18.32 -1.02 -8.00
C GLU A 131 17.86 -2.35 -8.60
N GLY A 132 16.93 -3.04 -7.93
CA GLY A 132 16.36 -4.29 -8.42
C GLY A 132 17.26 -5.51 -8.28
N ARG A 133 18.44 -5.40 -7.66
CA ARG A 133 19.43 -6.50 -7.61
C ARG A 133 19.13 -7.57 -6.56
N TYR A 134 18.50 -7.19 -5.44
CA TYR A 134 18.20 -8.10 -4.33
C TYR A 134 16.89 -7.72 -3.64
N TRP A 135 16.34 -8.61 -2.82
CA TRP A 135 15.27 -8.32 -1.89
C TRP A 135 15.80 -7.66 -0.63
N ILE A 136 15.06 -6.68 -0.12
CA ILE A 136 15.28 -6.09 1.21
C ILE A 136 14.13 -6.48 2.12
N PRO A 137 14.39 -7.00 3.34
CA PRO A 137 13.33 -7.27 4.30
C PRO A 137 12.59 -6.01 4.71
N THR A 138 11.28 -6.12 4.83
CA THR A 138 10.38 -5.03 5.20
C THR A 138 10.79 -4.32 6.50
N GLU A 139 11.24 -5.08 7.50
CA GLU A 139 11.73 -4.57 8.78
C GLU A 139 12.96 -3.66 8.68
N SER A 140 13.66 -3.65 7.54
CA SER A 140 14.84 -2.80 7.33
C SER A 140 14.46 -1.39 6.87
N VAL A 141 13.25 -1.16 6.37
CA VAL A 141 12.87 0.12 5.73
C VAL A 141 12.94 1.29 6.71
N ASP A 142 12.39 1.18 7.92
CA ASP A 142 12.45 2.28 8.91
C ASP A 142 13.88 2.60 9.33
N THR A 143 14.77 1.59 9.37
CA THR A 143 16.19 1.79 9.63
C THR A 143 16.85 2.55 8.48
N ILE A 144 16.56 2.17 7.23
CA ILE A 144 17.07 2.86 6.03
C ILE A 144 16.63 4.33 6.03
N LEU A 145 15.33 4.60 6.23
CA LEU A 145 14.79 5.96 6.25
C LEU A 145 15.50 6.83 7.30
N LYS A 146 15.59 6.31 8.52
CA LYS A 146 16.23 7.02 9.64
C LYS A 146 17.71 7.27 9.40
N GLU A 147 18.45 6.25 8.98
CA GLU A 147 19.91 6.31 8.93
C GLU A 147 20.49 6.95 7.68
N ASN A 148 19.69 7.07 6.62
CA ASN A 148 20.02 7.80 5.40
C ASN A 148 19.42 9.22 5.40
N GLY A 149 18.90 9.69 6.54
CA GLY A 149 18.45 11.07 6.70
C GLY A 149 17.27 11.45 5.81
N TYR A 150 16.31 10.54 5.62
CA TYR A 150 15.04 10.87 4.96
C TYR A 150 14.20 11.78 5.86
N LEU A 151 13.48 12.72 5.25
CA LEU A 151 12.59 13.65 5.92
C LEU A 151 11.14 13.35 5.52
N LEU A 152 10.27 13.18 6.51
CA LEU A 152 8.83 13.06 6.27
C LEU A 152 8.29 14.39 5.74
N ILE A 153 7.52 14.36 4.65
CA ILE A 153 6.99 15.55 3.96
C ILE A 153 5.51 15.38 3.58
N ASP A 154 4.80 16.50 3.48
CA ASP A 154 3.38 16.53 3.10
C ASP A 154 3.15 16.77 1.59
N HIS A 155 4.12 17.42 0.92
CA HIS A 155 4.05 17.81 -0.48
C HIS A 155 5.20 17.14 -1.25
N PRO A 156 4.98 15.95 -1.84
CA PRO A 156 6.03 15.25 -2.57
C PRO A 156 6.43 16.00 -3.83
N GLU A 157 7.65 15.74 -4.28
CA GLU A 157 8.23 16.11 -5.55
C GLU A 157 8.65 14.87 -6.34
N ALA A 158 8.94 15.03 -7.63
CA ALA A 158 9.50 13.95 -8.43
C ALA A 158 10.86 13.52 -7.89
N GLY A 159 11.03 12.22 -7.65
CA GLY A 159 12.21 11.65 -7.00
C GLY A 159 12.05 11.41 -5.51
N ASP A 160 10.95 11.83 -4.88
CA ASP A 160 10.68 11.46 -3.49
C ASP A 160 10.24 10.00 -3.36
N LEU A 161 10.36 9.47 -2.15
CA LEU A 161 9.92 8.13 -1.82
C LEU A 161 8.49 8.16 -1.29
N ILE A 162 7.66 7.22 -1.71
CA ILE A 162 6.39 6.91 -1.07
C ILE A 162 6.50 5.58 -0.30
N VAL A 163 5.99 5.56 0.93
CA VAL A 163 5.92 4.37 1.77
C VAL A 163 4.46 4.10 2.13
N TYR A 164 4.01 2.89 1.84
CA TYR A 164 2.71 2.40 2.26
C TYR A 164 2.87 1.60 3.54
N ARG A 165 2.02 1.85 4.53
CA ARG A 165 2.07 1.20 5.84
C ARG A 165 0.80 0.42 6.14
N ASP A 166 0.94 -0.59 6.98
CA ASP A 166 -0.19 -1.26 7.62
C ASP A 166 -0.75 -0.39 8.77
N PRO A 167 -1.93 -0.72 9.33
CA PRO A 167 -2.51 0.04 10.45
C PRO A 167 -1.68 0.05 11.75
N ASP A 168 -0.67 -0.83 11.87
CA ASP A 168 0.29 -0.85 12.98
C ASP A 168 1.50 0.08 12.68
N GLY A 169 1.52 0.75 11.52
CA GLY A 169 2.60 1.62 11.07
C GLY A 169 3.80 0.87 10.46
N ARG A 170 3.71 -0.43 10.21
CA ARG A 170 4.82 -1.18 9.59
C ARG A 170 4.84 -0.91 8.09
N PRO A 171 6.02 -0.70 7.48
CA PRO A 171 6.13 -0.62 6.03
C PRO A 171 5.54 -1.88 5.37
N LEU A 172 4.83 -1.72 4.26
CA LEU A 172 4.33 -2.81 3.42
C LEU A 172 4.90 -2.73 2.01
N HIS A 173 5.09 -1.51 1.52
CA HIS A 173 5.48 -1.25 0.15
C HIS A 173 6.20 0.08 0.01
N THR A 174 7.06 0.18 -1.00
CA THR A 174 7.80 1.41 -1.32
C THR A 174 7.79 1.66 -2.83
N GLY A 175 7.72 2.92 -3.22
CA GLY A 175 7.81 3.38 -4.60
C GLY A 175 8.50 4.72 -4.72
N ILE A 176 8.80 5.13 -5.95
CA ILE A 176 9.41 6.43 -6.27
C ILE A 176 8.35 7.29 -6.93
N VAL A 177 8.18 8.51 -6.45
CA VAL A 177 7.34 9.53 -7.08
C VAL A 177 7.98 9.93 -8.41
N LYS A 178 7.25 9.79 -9.51
CA LYS A 178 7.72 10.10 -10.87
C LYS A 178 7.27 11.45 -11.36
N ALA A 179 6.09 11.89 -10.95
CA ALA A 179 5.52 13.17 -11.33
C ALA A 179 4.52 13.63 -10.27
N VAL A 180 4.37 14.95 -10.16
CA VAL A 180 3.37 15.61 -9.34
C VAL A 180 2.70 16.69 -10.20
N GLY A 181 1.37 16.76 -10.16
CA GLY A 181 0.57 17.75 -10.88
C GLY A 181 0.06 18.87 -9.98
N ASP A 182 -0.30 20.00 -10.58
CA ASP A 182 -0.78 21.21 -9.86
C ASP A 182 -2.07 20.98 -9.06
N ASP A 183 -2.83 19.93 -9.40
CA ASP A 183 -4.07 19.52 -8.75
C ASP A 183 -3.88 18.48 -7.63
N GLY A 184 -2.62 18.24 -7.22
CA GLY A 184 -2.28 17.21 -6.24
C GLY A 184 -2.23 15.80 -6.83
N PHE A 185 -2.27 15.65 -8.16
CA PHE A 185 -1.95 14.40 -8.81
C PHE A 185 -0.55 13.94 -8.43
N VAL A 186 -0.39 12.64 -8.14
CA VAL A 186 0.91 12.01 -7.87
C VAL A 186 0.99 10.74 -8.71
N LEU A 187 2.05 10.60 -9.51
CA LEU A 187 2.38 9.38 -10.22
C LEU A 187 3.52 8.66 -9.50
N VAL A 188 3.32 7.38 -9.21
CA VAL A 188 4.27 6.54 -8.48
C VAL A 188 4.74 5.42 -9.38
N GLU A 189 6.05 5.17 -9.42
CA GLU A 189 6.63 3.95 -9.97
C GLU A 189 6.99 3.01 -8.83
N SER A 190 6.46 1.79 -8.87
CA SER A 190 6.80 0.80 -7.88
C SER A 190 6.70 -0.61 -8.42
N LYS A 191 7.46 -1.52 -7.80
CA LYS A 191 7.45 -2.93 -8.13
C LYS A 191 6.48 -3.70 -7.26
N TRP A 192 5.56 -4.46 -7.83
CA TRP A 192 4.52 -5.12 -7.05
C TRP A 192 4.87 -6.56 -6.70
N GLY A 193 5.64 -6.76 -5.62
CA GLY A 193 6.04 -8.09 -5.17
C GLY A 193 6.77 -8.88 -6.25
N GLN A 194 6.25 -10.05 -6.64
CA GLN A 194 6.77 -10.87 -7.74
C GLN A 194 6.25 -10.45 -9.13
N CYS A 195 5.39 -9.43 -9.20
CA CYS A 195 4.85 -8.92 -10.45
C CYS A 195 5.77 -7.90 -11.13
N GLY A 196 5.25 -7.18 -12.13
CA GLY A 196 5.97 -6.12 -12.85
C GLY A 196 6.30 -4.87 -12.02
N VAL A 197 6.89 -3.91 -12.72
CA VAL A 197 7.01 -2.51 -12.27
C VAL A 197 5.88 -1.73 -12.93
N PHE A 198 5.16 -0.93 -12.14
CA PHE A 198 3.97 -0.22 -12.58
C PHE A 198 4.07 1.26 -12.24
N TRP A 199 3.53 2.09 -13.13
CA TRP A 199 3.10 3.44 -12.81
C TRP A 199 1.65 3.44 -12.36
N HIS A 200 1.37 4.09 -11.24
CA HIS A 200 0.05 4.13 -10.63
C HIS A 200 -0.12 5.38 -9.76
N THR A 201 -1.35 5.73 -9.39
CA THR A 201 -1.60 6.73 -8.34
C THR A 201 -1.42 6.11 -6.94
N PRO A 202 -1.26 6.89 -5.87
CA PRO A 202 -1.12 6.35 -4.51
C PRO A 202 -2.27 5.45 -4.06
N ILE A 203 -3.47 5.61 -4.63
CA ILE A 203 -4.64 4.79 -4.26
C ILE A 203 -4.87 3.59 -5.20
N ASP A 204 -4.21 3.55 -6.35
CA ASP A 204 -4.36 2.48 -7.35
C ASP A 204 -3.36 1.35 -7.11
N GLN A 205 -3.35 0.79 -5.88
CA GLN A 205 -2.40 -0.25 -5.45
C GLN A 205 -2.98 -1.20 -4.40
N ALA A 206 -2.22 -2.23 -4.03
CA ALA A 206 -2.71 -3.40 -3.31
C ALA A 206 -2.28 -3.57 -1.84
N PHE A 207 -1.48 -2.66 -1.32
CA PHE A 207 -0.69 -2.82 -0.10
C PHE A 207 -1.37 -2.20 1.11
N GLY A 208 -1.56 -0.88 1.14
CA GLY A 208 -2.13 -0.20 2.31
C GLY A 208 -2.62 1.22 2.00
N ASP A 209 -3.52 1.72 2.84
CA ASP A 209 -4.11 3.07 2.69
C ASP A 209 -3.35 4.14 3.48
N GLU A 210 -2.48 3.74 4.42
CA GLU A 210 -1.64 4.66 5.16
C GLU A 210 -0.39 4.99 4.33
N ILE A 211 -0.32 6.23 3.85
CA ILE A 211 0.69 6.69 2.90
C ILE A 211 1.53 7.77 3.56
N GLU A 212 2.85 7.65 3.42
CA GLU A 212 3.83 8.67 3.80
C GLU A 212 4.74 9.00 2.63
N TYR A 213 5.13 10.27 2.51
CA TYR A 213 6.13 10.72 1.56
C TYR A 213 7.41 11.11 2.28
N TRP A 214 8.55 10.75 1.70
CA TRP A 214 9.86 10.90 2.30
C TRP A 214 10.84 11.49 1.30
N HIS A 215 11.40 12.65 1.65
CA HIS A 215 12.44 13.31 0.86
C HIS A 215 13.83 12.82 1.28
N ALA A 216 14.67 12.45 0.31
CA ALA A 216 16.05 12.09 0.57
C ALA A 216 16.92 13.36 0.56
N THR A 217 17.79 13.53 1.56
CA THR A 217 18.78 14.63 1.60
C THR A 217 20.02 14.37 0.73
N ARG A 218 20.02 13.27 -0.01
CA ARG A 218 21.12 12.79 -0.86
C ARG A 218 20.62 12.49 -2.27
N ASP A 219 21.55 12.37 -3.20
CA ASP A 219 21.21 12.00 -4.58
C ASP A 219 20.78 10.52 -4.66
N GLY A 220 19.48 10.31 -4.85
CA GLY A 220 18.87 9.00 -5.09
C GLY A 220 18.66 8.11 -3.86
N HIS A 221 18.15 6.90 -4.12
CA HIS A 221 17.73 5.97 -3.07
C HIS A 221 18.61 4.74 -2.91
N SER A 222 19.58 4.52 -3.81
CA SER A 222 20.42 3.33 -3.79
C SER A 222 21.30 3.26 -2.53
N LEU A 223 21.35 2.09 -1.92
CA LEU A 223 22.26 1.73 -0.84
C LEU A 223 23.57 1.22 -1.43
N HIS A 224 24.65 1.39 -0.67
CA HIS A 224 25.93 0.82 -1.07
C HIS A 224 25.91 -0.69 -0.86
N LEU A 225 26.00 -1.46 -1.95
CA LEU A 225 26.15 -2.92 -1.88
C LEU A 225 27.61 -3.28 -1.61
N SER A 226 27.82 -4.02 -0.53
CA SER A 226 29.12 -4.55 -0.16
C SER A 226 29.11 -6.07 -0.31
N ARG A 227 30.14 -6.60 -0.99
CA ARG A 227 30.34 -8.04 -1.19
C ARG A 227 31.69 -8.46 -0.64
N ARG A 228 31.71 -9.51 0.17
CA ARG A 228 32.93 -10.12 0.68
C ARG A 228 33.20 -11.44 -0.02
N SER A 229 34.42 -11.63 -0.49
CA SER A 229 34.89 -12.89 -1.05
C SER A 229 35.13 -13.90 0.08
N GLY A 230 34.23 -14.88 0.25
CA GLY A 230 34.38 -16.01 1.17
C GLY A 230 33.16 -16.25 2.08
N PRO A 231 33.08 -17.41 2.78
CA PRO A 231 32.05 -17.71 3.78
C PRO A 231 32.28 -16.82 5.01
N GLY A 232 31.88 -15.55 4.92
CA GLY A 232 32.23 -14.52 5.87
C GLY A 232 31.12 -14.25 6.88
N VAL A 233 31.47 -14.36 8.16
CA VAL A 233 30.77 -13.68 9.26
C VAL A 233 30.50 -12.22 8.85
N PRO A 234 29.27 -11.70 9.06
CA PRO A 234 28.95 -10.31 8.73
C PRO A 234 29.97 -9.37 9.40
N PRO A 235 30.38 -8.27 8.73
CA PRO A 235 31.26 -7.30 9.36
C PRO A 235 30.61 -6.83 10.67
N ARG A 236 31.41 -6.63 11.72
CA ARG A 236 30.87 -6.00 12.92
C ARG A 236 30.39 -4.60 12.53
N PRO A 237 29.21 -4.16 13.00
CA PRO A 237 28.80 -2.77 12.85
C PRO A 237 29.95 -1.88 13.30
N SER A 238 30.29 -0.88 12.48
CA SER A 238 31.27 0.14 12.87
C SER A 238 30.81 0.71 14.21
N ALA A 239 31.61 0.53 15.26
CA ALA A 239 31.34 1.21 16.53
C ALA A 239 31.43 2.70 16.20
N LYS A 240 30.28 3.39 16.13
CA LYS A 240 30.24 4.83 15.88
C LYS A 240 31.26 5.48 16.81
N ALA A 241 32.29 6.10 16.22
CA ALA A 241 33.29 6.84 16.99
C ALA A 241 32.52 7.87 17.81
N GLY A 242 32.52 7.70 19.13
CA GLY A 242 31.78 8.58 20.03
C GLY A 242 32.24 10.02 19.80
N ALA A 243 31.32 10.86 19.34
CA ALA A 243 31.41 12.30 19.33
C ALA A 243 30.69 12.86 20.56
#